data_AF-A0A7J9D5M7-F1
#
_entry.id   AF-A0A7J9D5M7-F1
#
_cell.length_a   1.000
_cell.length_b   1.000
_cell.length_c   1.000
_cell.angle_alpha   90.00
_cell.angle_beta   90.00
_cell.angle_gamma   90.00
#
_symmetry.space_group_name_H-M   'P 1'
#
loop_
_entity.id
_entity.type
_entity.pdbx_description
1 polymer ?
#
loop_
_entity_poly.entity_id
_entity_poly.type
_entity_poly.pdbx_seq_one_letter_code
_entity_poly.pdbx_strand_id
1 'polypeptide(L)'
;MNLRLDMDVQKLEADKLRKGKNNAEEELDSLKTEYKKLRLSMRTAEIGKTSEQWREEIREERNKSDRWERKFQEVQARNEALEKSLSDSQKEKGELKDRVVELEGSLRQHRIRNSVVELKASLSKIEEMKGKIEGLEAALRNCEVRIEYLEAKEGRQNEQVHYFQN
;
A
#
# COMPACT_ATOMS: atom_id res chain seq x y z
N MET A 1 22.12 -6.32 -115.20
CA MET A 1 22.51 -6.47 -113.78
C MET A 1 21.40 -5.94 -112.85
N ASN A 2 20.20 -6.54 -112.84
CA ASN A 2 19.08 -6.06 -111.99
C ASN A 2 18.49 -7.12 -111.03
N LEU A 3 18.62 -8.42 -111.33
CA LEU A 3 18.09 -9.52 -110.50
C LEU A 3 18.82 -9.71 -109.16
N ARG A 4 20.08 -9.25 -109.06
CA ARG A 4 20.87 -9.39 -107.83
C ARG A 4 20.46 -8.37 -106.75
N LEU A 5 20.07 -7.17 -107.17
CA LEU A 5 19.60 -6.09 -106.28
C LEU A 5 18.25 -6.43 -105.64
N ASP A 6 17.31 -7.01 -106.39
CA ASP A 6 15.99 -7.42 -105.85
C ASP A 6 16.11 -8.54 -104.79
N MET A 7 17.01 -9.49 -105.00
CA MET A 7 17.26 -10.57 -104.04
C MET A 7 17.90 -10.04 -102.75
N ASP A 8 18.78 -9.03 -102.85
CA ASP A 8 19.36 -8.37 -101.68
C ASP A 8 18.33 -7.52 -100.92
N VAL A 9 17.36 -6.88 -101.62
CA VAL A 9 16.24 -6.14 -101.00
C VAL A 9 15.29 -7.08 -100.25
N GLN A 10 14.86 -8.19 -100.86
CA GLN A 10 13.99 -9.17 -100.21
C GLN A 10 14.64 -9.77 -98.95
N LYS A 11 15.95 -10.05 -99.01
CA LYS A 11 16.71 -10.54 -97.86
C LYS A 11 16.77 -9.50 -96.73
N LEU A 12 16.93 -8.22 -97.08
CA LEU A 12 16.92 -7.12 -96.13
C LEU A 12 15.55 -6.93 -95.45
N GLU A 13 14.45 -7.08 -96.19
CA GLU A 13 13.09 -7.02 -95.64
C GLU A 13 12.77 -8.21 -94.72
N ALA A 14 13.14 -9.43 -95.12
CA ALA A 14 13.00 -10.62 -94.27
C ALA A 14 13.81 -10.49 -92.97
N ASP A 15 15.01 -9.91 -93.04
CA ASP A 15 15.83 -9.62 -91.86
C ASP A 15 15.19 -8.58 -90.94
N LYS A 16 14.57 -7.52 -91.50
CA LYS A 16 13.82 -6.53 -90.72
C LYS A 16 12.60 -7.14 -90.04
N LEU A 17 11.83 -7.97 -90.76
CA LEU A 17 10.67 -8.66 -90.20
C LEU A 17 11.07 -9.63 -89.08
N ARG A 18 12.15 -10.37 -89.27
CA ARG A 18 12.70 -11.27 -88.24
C ARG A 18 13.17 -10.51 -87.00
N LYS A 19 13.88 -9.39 -87.18
CA LYS A 19 14.28 -8.52 -86.05
C LYS A 19 13.06 -7.92 -85.34
N GLY A 20 12.07 -7.45 -86.09
CA GLY A 20 10.83 -6.91 -85.52
C GLY A 20 10.04 -7.97 -84.72
N LYS A 21 9.95 -9.20 -85.24
CA LYS A 21 9.32 -10.32 -84.53
C LYS A 21 10.04 -10.65 -83.23
N ASN A 22 11.37 -10.75 -83.26
CA ASN A 22 12.16 -11.06 -82.07
C ASN A 22 12.01 -9.97 -81.00
N ASN A 23 12.04 -8.69 -81.39
CA ASN A 23 11.76 -7.58 -80.46
C ASN A 23 10.36 -7.67 -79.82
N ALA A 24 9.33 -7.96 -80.63
CA ALA A 24 7.97 -8.09 -80.12
C ALA A 24 7.82 -9.26 -79.14
N GLU A 25 8.56 -10.35 -79.36
CA GLU A 25 8.56 -11.52 -78.48
C GLU A 25 9.28 -11.22 -77.15
N GLU A 26 10.40 -10.49 -77.17
CA GLU A 26 11.09 -9.99 -75.98
C GLU A 26 10.22 -9.01 -75.16
N GLU A 27 9.51 -8.09 -75.84
CA GLU A 27 8.58 -7.17 -75.19
C GLU A 27 7.41 -7.92 -74.53
N LEU A 28 6.88 -8.97 -75.17
CA LEU A 28 5.82 -9.81 -74.64
C LEU A 28 6.26 -10.55 -73.36
N ASP A 29 7.48 -11.10 -73.36
CA ASP A 29 8.04 -11.80 -72.19
C ASP A 29 8.35 -10.84 -71.03
N SER A 30 8.83 -9.64 -71.34
CA SER A 30 9.02 -8.56 -70.36
C SER A 30 7.68 -8.18 -69.71
N LEU A 31 6.65 -7.92 -70.52
CA LEU A 31 5.32 -7.55 -70.03
C LEU A 31 4.69 -8.64 -69.16
N LYS A 32 4.85 -9.91 -69.53
CA LYS A 32 4.38 -11.07 -68.75
C LYS A 32 5.07 -11.15 -67.39
N THR A 33 6.35 -10.78 -67.33
CA THR A 33 7.14 -10.76 -66.09
C THR A 33 6.69 -9.63 -65.18
N GLU A 34 6.52 -8.42 -65.72
CA GLU A 34 6.00 -7.27 -64.98
C GLU A 34 4.57 -7.51 -64.46
N TYR A 35 3.70 -8.13 -65.27
CA TYR A 35 2.34 -8.49 -64.83
C TYR A 35 2.34 -9.47 -63.64
N LYS A 36 3.20 -10.50 -63.68
CA LYS A 36 3.34 -11.46 -62.57
C LYS A 36 3.83 -10.76 -61.30
N LYS A 37 4.80 -9.86 -61.44
CA LYS A 37 5.35 -9.06 -60.34
C LYS A 37 4.28 -8.16 -59.73
N LEU A 38 3.50 -7.46 -60.54
CA LEU A 38 2.38 -6.63 -60.10
C LEU A 38 1.34 -7.43 -59.31
N ARG A 39 0.93 -8.61 -59.82
CA ARG A 39 -0.04 -9.48 -59.15
C ARG A 39 0.45 -9.98 -57.79
N LEU A 40 1.74 -10.33 -57.69
CA LEU A 40 2.36 -10.71 -56.41
C LEU A 40 2.35 -9.53 -55.44
N SER A 41 2.77 -8.35 -55.88
CA SER A 41 2.74 -7.14 -55.04
C SER A 41 1.34 -6.81 -54.53
N MET A 42 0.30 -6.96 -55.36
CA MET A 42 -1.10 -6.76 -54.93
C MET A 42 -1.57 -7.79 -53.89
N ARG A 43 -1.11 -9.04 -53.98
CA ARG A 43 -1.38 -10.06 -52.96
C ARG A 43 -0.66 -9.74 -51.65
N THR A 44 0.61 -9.37 -51.71
CA THR A 44 1.42 -9.03 -50.53
C THR A 44 0.90 -7.78 -49.82
N ALA A 45 0.42 -6.79 -50.58
CA ALA A 45 -0.19 -5.59 -50.03
C ALA A 45 -1.67 -5.77 -49.65
N GLU A 46 -2.22 -7.00 -49.76
CA GLU A 46 -3.63 -7.33 -49.50
C GLU A 46 -4.65 -6.48 -50.28
N ILE A 47 -4.22 -5.87 -51.38
CA ILE A 47 -5.03 -4.98 -52.23
C ILE A 47 -6.13 -5.78 -52.98
N GLY A 48 -6.05 -7.11 -52.97
CA GLY A 48 -7.06 -8.01 -53.55
C GLY A 48 -8.28 -8.27 -52.66
N LYS A 49 -8.38 -7.67 -51.48
CA LYS A 49 -9.55 -7.82 -50.59
C LYS A 49 -10.81 -7.29 -51.27
N THR A 50 -11.88 -8.07 -51.21
CA THR A 50 -13.19 -7.64 -51.69
C THR A 50 -13.79 -6.59 -50.75
N SER A 51 -14.68 -5.75 -51.27
CA SER A 51 -15.39 -4.73 -50.50
C SER A 51 -16.14 -5.32 -49.29
N GLU A 52 -16.57 -6.57 -49.38
CA GLU A 52 -17.27 -7.27 -48.30
C GLU A 52 -16.34 -7.69 -47.16
N GLN A 53 -15.13 -8.17 -47.48
CA GLN A 53 -14.10 -8.48 -46.48
C GLN A 53 -13.69 -7.23 -45.70
N TRP A 54 -13.51 -6.09 -46.38
CA TRP A 54 -13.25 -4.81 -45.71
C TRP A 54 -14.38 -4.40 -44.77
N ARG A 55 -15.65 -4.61 -45.17
CA ARG A 55 -16.80 -4.32 -44.30
C ARG A 55 -16.83 -5.20 -43.06
N GLU A 56 -16.45 -6.47 -43.18
CA GLU A 56 -16.37 -7.37 -42.03
C GLU A 56 -15.22 -6.98 -41.09
N GLU A 57 -14.02 -6.73 -41.59
CA GLU A 57 -12.88 -6.30 -40.77
C GLU A 57 -13.19 -5.02 -40.00
N ILE A 58 -13.81 -4.03 -40.65
CA ILE A 58 -14.24 -2.79 -39.99
C ILE A 58 -15.27 -3.07 -38.88
N ARG A 59 -16.22 -4.00 -39.10
CA ARG A 59 -17.19 -4.40 -38.05
C ARG A 59 -16.50 -5.08 -36.88
N GLU A 60 -15.58 -6.00 -37.14
CA GLU A 60 -14.85 -6.70 -36.10
C GLU A 60 -14.00 -5.76 -35.24
N GLU A 61 -13.28 -4.84 -35.88
CA GLU A 61 -12.47 -3.84 -35.17
C GLU A 61 -13.32 -2.85 -34.38
N ARG A 62 -14.48 -2.43 -34.91
CA ARG A 62 -15.46 -1.66 -34.12
C ARG A 62 -15.94 -2.43 -32.90
N ASN A 63 -16.34 -3.69 -33.07
CA ASN A 63 -16.77 -4.53 -31.97
C ASN A 63 -15.66 -4.75 -30.92
N LYS A 64 -14.39 -4.82 -31.33
CA LYS A 64 -13.23 -4.86 -30.41
C LYS A 64 -13.08 -3.53 -29.67
N SER A 65 -13.14 -2.41 -30.39
CA SER A 65 -13.07 -1.07 -29.81
C SER A 65 -14.17 -0.86 -28.76
N ASP A 66 -15.42 -1.21 -29.06
CA ASP A 66 -16.55 -1.10 -28.14
C ASP A 66 -16.38 -1.98 -26.89
N ARG A 67 -15.74 -3.15 -27.03
CA ARG A 67 -15.41 -4.00 -25.88
C ARG A 67 -14.33 -3.38 -25.00
N TRP A 68 -13.32 -2.76 -25.59
CA TRP A 68 -12.27 -2.07 -24.84
C TRP A 68 -12.81 -0.82 -24.15
N GLU A 69 -13.66 -0.06 -24.81
CA GLU A 69 -14.33 1.11 -24.23
C GLU A 69 -15.14 0.73 -22.98
N ARG A 70 -15.94 -0.35 -23.06
CA ARG A 70 -16.69 -0.86 -21.90
C ARG A 70 -15.77 -1.29 -20.76
N LYS A 71 -14.67 -1.98 -21.05
CA LYS A 71 -13.70 -2.39 -20.03
C LYS A 71 -13.03 -1.18 -19.38
N PHE A 72 -12.70 -0.16 -20.17
CA PHE A 72 -12.11 1.07 -19.68
C PHE A 72 -13.07 1.78 -18.71
N GLN A 73 -14.34 1.92 -19.07
CA GLN A 73 -15.37 2.50 -18.21
C GLN A 73 -15.59 1.69 -16.93
N GLU A 74 -15.61 0.35 -17.01
CA GLU A 74 -15.71 -0.51 -15.82
C GLU A 74 -14.53 -0.31 -14.86
N VAL A 75 -13.30 -0.30 -15.40
CA VAL A 75 -12.08 -0.08 -14.60
C VAL A 75 -12.07 1.33 -14.01
N GLN A 76 -12.50 2.34 -14.77
CA GLN A 76 -12.61 3.71 -14.28
C GLN A 76 -13.59 3.81 -13.11
N ALA A 77 -14.81 3.26 -13.25
CA ALA A 77 -15.80 3.27 -12.18
C ALA A 77 -15.29 2.54 -10.91
N ARG A 78 -14.55 1.44 -11.07
CA ARG A 78 -13.90 0.75 -9.95
C ARG A 78 -12.82 1.59 -9.28
N ASN A 79 -12.00 2.29 -10.06
CA ASN A 79 -10.97 3.17 -9.51
C ASN A 79 -11.59 4.32 -8.70
N GLU A 80 -12.63 4.96 -9.23
CA GLU A 80 -13.36 6.02 -8.52
C GLU A 80 -13.98 5.50 -7.20
N ALA A 81 -14.54 4.29 -7.20
CA ALA A 81 -15.05 3.66 -5.99
C ALA A 81 -13.95 3.34 -4.96
N LEU A 82 -12.77 2.91 -5.43
CA LEU A 82 -11.61 2.64 -4.57
C LEU A 82 -11.04 3.93 -3.99
N GLU A 83 -10.91 5.00 -4.77
CA GLU A 83 -10.47 6.31 -4.28
C GLU A 83 -11.38 6.85 -3.19
N LYS A 84 -12.69 6.73 -3.38
CA LYS A 84 -13.68 7.12 -2.36
C LYS A 84 -13.51 6.30 -1.08
N SER A 85 -13.41 4.97 -1.21
CA SER A 85 -13.22 4.06 -0.07
C SER A 85 -11.91 4.35 0.68
N LEU A 86 -10.85 4.71 -0.05
CA LEU A 86 -9.56 5.08 0.53
C LEU A 86 -9.63 6.40 1.31
N SER A 87 -10.35 7.39 0.77
CA SER A 87 -10.61 8.66 1.45
C SER A 87 -11.39 8.45 2.75
N ASP A 88 -12.45 7.64 2.71
CA ASP A 88 -13.27 7.30 3.87
C ASP A 88 -12.44 6.57 4.95
N SER A 89 -11.64 5.58 4.55
CA SER A 89 -10.75 4.85 5.46
C SER A 89 -9.68 5.76 6.10
N GLN A 90 -9.14 6.71 5.34
CA GLN A 90 -8.17 7.67 5.86
C GLN A 90 -8.81 8.62 6.88
N LYS A 91 -10.06 9.03 6.66
CA LYS A 91 -10.83 9.83 7.62
C LYS A 91 -11.09 9.03 8.91
N GLU A 92 -11.59 7.80 8.80
CA GLU A 92 -11.85 6.92 9.95
C GLU A 92 -10.56 6.68 10.76
N LYS A 93 -9.43 6.46 10.08
CA LYS A 93 -8.13 6.35 10.74
C LYS A 93 -7.77 7.61 11.54
N GLY A 94 -8.14 8.80 11.07
CA GLY A 94 -7.98 10.05 11.79
C GLY A 94 -8.81 10.07 13.07
N GLU A 95 -10.11 9.79 12.95
CA GLU A 95 -11.05 9.73 14.09
C GLU A 95 -10.61 8.70 15.14
N LEU A 96 -10.10 7.54 14.70
CA LEU A 96 -9.58 6.52 15.60
C LEU A 96 -8.33 6.99 16.35
N LYS A 97 -7.42 7.74 15.70
CA LYS A 97 -6.26 8.32 16.39
C LYS A 97 -6.69 9.30 17.47
N ASP A 98 -7.67 10.15 17.19
CA ASP A 98 -8.18 11.12 18.17
C ASP A 98 -8.78 10.41 19.39
N ARG A 99 -9.58 9.35 19.15
CA ARG A 99 -10.14 8.52 20.23
C ARG A 99 -9.07 7.82 21.06
N VAL A 100 -7.98 7.36 20.45
CA VAL A 100 -6.85 6.76 21.18
C VAL A 100 -6.23 7.80 22.11
N VAL A 101 -6.00 9.04 21.64
CA VAL A 101 -5.44 10.12 22.46
C VAL A 101 -6.36 10.43 23.66
N GLU A 102 -7.68 10.48 23.45
CA GLU A 102 -8.66 10.70 24.52
C GLU A 102 -8.65 9.58 25.57
N LEU A 103 -8.63 8.31 25.11
CA LEU A 103 -8.58 7.14 25.98
C LEU A 103 -7.30 7.07 26.79
N GLU A 104 -6.15 7.37 26.17
CA GLU A 104 -4.88 7.45 26.88
C GLU A 104 -4.89 8.53 27.97
N GLY A 105 -5.47 9.70 27.67
CA GLY A 105 -5.67 10.78 28.65
C GLY A 105 -6.51 10.32 29.84
N SER A 106 -7.67 9.72 29.55
CA SER A 106 -8.59 9.18 30.55
C SER A 106 -7.93 8.10 31.43
N LEU A 107 -7.16 7.19 30.81
CA LEU A 107 -6.44 6.14 31.52
C LEU A 107 -5.37 6.70 32.46
N ARG A 108 -4.58 7.70 32.00
CA ARG A 108 -3.61 8.40 32.84
C ARG A 108 -4.28 9.04 34.05
N GLN A 109 -5.39 9.73 33.84
CA GLN A 109 -6.15 10.37 34.92
C GLN A 109 -6.69 9.36 35.93
N HIS A 110 -7.26 8.24 35.46
CA HIS A 110 -7.74 7.17 36.33
C HIS A 110 -6.62 6.59 37.20
N ARG A 111 -5.45 6.31 36.62
CA ARG A 111 -4.28 5.81 37.36
C ARG A 111 -3.85 6.78 38.45
N ILE A 112 -3.74 8.07 38.14
CA ILE A 112 -3.39 9.11 39.11
C ILE A 112 -4.41 9.13 40.26
N ARG A 113 -5.71 9.10 39.95
CA ARG A 113 -6.77 9.10 40.96
C ARG A 113 -6.67 7.87 41.87
N ASN A 114 -6.43 6.69 41.29
CA ASN A 114 -6.27 5.46 42.05
C ASN A 114 -5.08 5.54 43.03
N SER A 115 -3.92 5.99 42.55
CA SER A 115 -2.74 6.18 43.41
C SER A 115 -2.99 7.20 44.54
N VAL A 116 -3.73 8.29 44.26
CA VAL A 116 -4.10 9.27 45.31
C VAL A 116 -4.98 8.64 46.38
N VAL A 117 -5.93 7.78 46.00
CA VAL A 117 -6.80 7.08 46.96
C VAL A 117 -5.99 6.12 47.83
N GLU A 118 -5.10 5.33 47.23
CA GLU A 118 -4.22 4.39 47.95
C GLU A 118 -3.26 5.12 48.92
N LEU A 119 -2.68 6.24 48.48
CA LEU A 119 -1.82 7.07 49.33
C LEU A 119 -2.59 7.69 50.49
N LYS A 120 -3.82 8.16 50.27
CA LYS A 120 -4.67 8.69 51.36
C LYS A 120 -4.99 7.62 52.39
N ALA A 121 -5.36 6.42 51.96
CA ALA A 121 -5.62 5.30 52.88
C ALA A 121 -4.37 4.94 53.70
N SER A 122 -3.20 4.91 53.05
CA SER A 122 -1.92 4.66 53.72
C SER A 122 -1.57 5.75 54.73
N LEU A 123 -1.80 7.02 54.39
CA LEU A 123 -1.57 8.16 55.28
C LEU A 123 -2.45 8.07 56.52
N SER A 124 -3.75 7.82 56.36
CA SER A 124 -4.66 7.63 57.50
C SER A 124 -4.23 6.47 58.40
N LYS A 125 -3.65 5.40 57.81
CA LYS A 125 -3.12 4.28 58.61
C LYS A 125 -1.89 4.67 59.44
N ILE A 126 -1.00 5.48 58.87
CA ILE A 126 0.18 6.02 59.57
C ILE A 126 -0.25 6.93 60.72
N GLU A 127 -1.23 7.80 60.50
CA GLU A 127 -1.77 8.69 61.54
C GLU A 127 -2.39 7.90 62.71
N GLU A 128 -3.15 6.84 62.41
CA GLU A 128 -3.70 5.94 63.44
C GLU A 128 -2.59 5.28 64.27
N MET A 129 -1.55 4.76 63.62
CA MET A 129 -0.41 4.15 64.29
C MET A 129 0.39 5.15 65.13
N LYS A 130 0.55 6.38 64.64
CA LYS A 130 1.22 7.46 65.37
C LYS A 130 0.51 7.76 66.69
N GLY A 131 -0.82 7.90 66.68
CA GLY A 131 -1.60 8.11 67.90
C GLY A 131 -1.50 6.94 68.90
N LYS A 132 -1.42 5.70 68.40
CA LYS A 132 -1.17 4.52 69.26
C LYS A 132 0.21 4.56 69.91
N ILE A 133 1.25 4.97 69.17
CA ILE A 133 2.61 5.12 69.69
C ILE A 133 2.63 6.20 70.77
N GLU A 134 2.06 7.38 70.52
CA GLU A 134 1.97 8.47 71.50
C GLU A 134 1.27 8.02 72.80
N GLY A 135 0.20 7.22 72.68
CA GLY A 135 -0.49 6.65 73.83
C GLY A 135 0.38 5.65 74.63
N LEU A 136 1.15 4.81 73.93
CA LEU A 136 2.09 3.88 74.56
C LEU A 136 3.25 4.62 75.23
N GLU A 137 3.79 5.67 74.62
CA GLU A 137 4.84 6.51 75.20
C GLU A 137 4.36 7.19 76.50
N ALA A 138 3.12 7.70 76.52
CA ALA A 138 2.54 8.29 77.73
C ALA A 138 2.37 7.25 78.85
N ALA A 139 1.92 6.03 78.51
CA ALA A 139 1.78 4.93 79.46
C ALA A 139 3.14 4.46 80.00
N LEU A 140 4.16 4.35 79.13
CA LEU A 140 5.53 4.02 79.51
C LEU A 140 6.07 5.05 80.50
N ARG A 141 5.92 6.34 80.21
CA ARG A 141 6.35 7.42 81.11
C ARG A 141 5.64 7.39 82.47
N ASN A 142 4.36 6.99 82.50
CA ASN A 142 3.65 6.78 83.77
C ASN A 142 4.24 5.63 84.58
N CYS A 143 4.57 4.51 83.91
CA CYS A 143 5.23 3.36 84.55
C CYS A 143 6.62 3.73 85.07
N GLU A 144 7.43 4.47 84.31
CA GLU A 144 8.75 4.96 84.72
C GLU A 144 8.67 5.76 86.03
N VAL A 145 7.78 6.76 86.10
CA VAL A 145 7.56 7.56 87.32
C VAL A 145 7.16 6.68 88.52
N ARG A 146 6.34 5.64 88.27
CA ARG A 146 5.90 4.73 89.33
C ARG A 146 7.04 3.81 89.81
N ILE A 147 7.91 3.37 88.90
CA ILE A 147 9.11 2.60 89.25
C ILE A 147 10.06 3.48 90.08
N GLU A 148 10.38 4.68 89.62
CA GLU A 148 11.24 5.64 90.35
C GLU A 148 10.73 5.89 91.78
N TYR A 149 9.41 6.07 91.94
CA TYR A 149 8.79 6.24 93.25
C TYR A 149 8.97 5.01 94.17
N LEU A 150 8.81 3.80 93.62
CA LEU A 150 8.96 2.56 94.37
C LEU A 150 10.41 2.30 94.74
N GLU A 151 11.36 2.51 93.83
CA GLU A 151 12.80 2.41 94.08
C GLU A 151 13.24 3.37 95.19
N ALA A 152 12.78 4.64 95.13
CA ALA A 152 13.06 5.61 96.18
C ALA A 152 12.47 5.22 97.55
N LYS A 153 11.32 4.52 97.57
CA LYS A 153 10.72 4.02 98.79
C LYS A 153 11.48 2.82 99.36
N GLU A 154 11.87 1.88 98.51
CA GLU A 154 12.67 0.70 98.88
C GLU A 154 14.04 1.12 99.43
N GLY A 155 14.72 2.08 98.78
CA GLY A 155 15.97 2.65 99.29
C GLY A 155 15.86 3.17 100.72
N ARG A 156 14.82 3.98 101.02
CA ARG A 156 14.54 4.46 102.39
C ARG A 156 14.28 3.33 103.38
N GLN A 157 13.59 2.26 102.95
CA GLN A 157 13.32 1.11 103.82
C GLN A 157 14.60 0.32 104.12
N ASN A 158 15.47 0.12 103.13
CA ASN A 158 16.75 -0.56 103.33
C ASN A 158 17.69 0.24 104.25
N GLU A 159 17.77 1.56 104.11
CA GLU A 159 18.52 2.43 105.04
C GLU A 159 17.99 2.30 106.48
N GLN A 160 16.68 2.24 106.64
CA GLN A 160 16.05 2.10 107.95
C GLN A 160 16.34 0.73 108.57
N VAL A 161 16.33 -0.36 107.79
CA VAL A 161 16.70 -1.71 108.25
C VAL A 161 18.20 -1.77 108.63
N HIS A 162 19.09 -1.16 107.86
CA HIS A 162 20.51 -1.08 108.20
C HIS A 162 20.78 -0.33 109.51
N TYR A 163 19.95 0.67 109.85
CA TYR A 163 20.03 1.38 111.12
C TYR A 163 19.63 0.50 112.32
N PHE A 164 18.80 -0.52 112.12
CA PHE A 164 18.35 -1.46 113.16
C PHE A 164 19.17 -2.78 113.22
N GLN A 165 20.19 -2.93 112.37
CA GLN A 165 21.04 -4.14 112.29
C GLN A 165 22.51 -3.89 112.68
N ASN A 166 22.91 -2.65 113.00
CA ASN A 166 24.16 -2.30 113.70
C ASN A 166 23.88 -2.07 115.19
#